data_AF-A0A496L3P1-F1
#
_entry.id   AF-A0A496L3P1-F1
#
_cell.length_a   1.000
_cell.length_b   1.000
_cell.length_c   1.000
_cell.angle_alpha   90.00
_cell.angle_beta   90.00
_cell.angle_gamma   90.00
#
_symmetry.space_group_name_H-M   'P 1'
#
loop_
_entity.id
_entity.type
_entity.pdbx_description
1 polymer ?
#
loop_
_entity_poly.entity_id
_entity_poly.type
_entity_poly.pdbx_seq_one_letter_code
_entity_poly.pdbx_strand_id
1 'polypeptide(L)'
;IMDDIIDLEIEKIDRILEKISSDPESEVVKRTEYELWQKIKDKCINGRRTGVGITAEGDMVAAMGLRYASDEAIDFAENVQKVLAVEAYRSSVIMAKERGAFAVFDAKREEKNPFVMRLREADPQMYEDMKKYGRRNIACLTVAPTGTTSIMTQTTSGIEPVFLCVYTRKRKVNPNDKNVTIDEVDAQGDSWEKFTVFHHKFVDWMVVNGYDVTKRYNEKELAELIKKSPYYGATSNDVDWLNKVRLQGRIQKWVDHSISVTVNLPETATEELVDRLYREAWKVGCKGVTIYRAGSRGNVLEDVSKSKKSEKESAQTAHTAKEQICFPVTDMLKRPKVLDCEILRFQNQKEKWIAFVGLKDNKPYEIFTGLADDEDG
;
A
#
# COMPACT_ATOMS: atom_id res chain seq x y z
N ILE A 1 5.42 19.50 -15.42
CA ILE A 1 4.09 18.84 -15.30
C ILE A 1 3.63 18.75 -13.85
N MET A 2 4.23 17.93 -12.97
CA MET A 2 3.73 17.76 -11.60
C MET A 2 3.73 19.05 -10.76
N ASP A 3 4.78 19.88 -10.88
CA ASP A 3 4.81 21.18 -10.20
C ASP A 3 3.75 22.15 -10.77
N ASP A 4 3.49 22.10 -12.08
CA ASP A 4 2.51 22.97 -12.74
C ASP A 4 1.07 22.59 -12.34
N ILE A 5 0.81 21.32 -11.99
CA ILE A 5 -0.50 20.90 -11.45
C ILE A 5 -0.83 21.63 -10.15
N ILE A 6 0.18 21.97 -9.34
CA ILE A 6 -0.03 22.72 -8.10
C ILE A 6 -0.56 24.12 -8.41
N ASP A 7 -0.04 24.76 -9.46
CA ASP A 7 -0.50 26.08 -9.86
C ASP A 7 -1.95 26.01 -10.36
N LEU A 8 -2.31 24.96 -11.12
CA LEU A 8 -3.69 24.69 -11.50
C LEU A 8 -4.61 24.43 -10.29
N GLU A 9 -4.15 23.70 -9.27
CA GLU A 9 -4.90 23.48 -8.03
C GLU A 9 -5.14 24.80 -7.28
N ILE A 10 -4.12 25.66 -7.18
CA ILE A 10 -4.24 26.98 -6.57
C ILE A 10 -5.27 27.84 -7.33
N GLU A 11 -5.25 27.84 -8.66
CA GLU A 11 -6.27 28.53 -9.47
C GLU A 11 -7.70 28.04 -9.20
N LYS A 12 -7.87 26.73 -8.92
CA LYS A 12 -9.20 26.19 -8.55
C LYS A 12 -9.60 26.62 -7.14
N ILE A 13 -8.66 26.63 -6.19
CA ILE A 13 -8.93 27.12 -4.84
C ILE A 13 -9.33 28.59 -4.86
N ASP A 14 -8.71 29.41 -5.71
CA ASP A 14 -9.07 30.82 -5.85
C ASP A 14 -10.51 31.00 -6.33
N ARG A 15 -10.96 30.22 -7.31
CA ARG A 15 -12.36 30.22 -7.75
C ARG A 15 -13.33 29.78 -6.65
N ILE A 16 -12.91 28.83 -5.81
CA ILE A 16 -13.73 28.40 -4.67
C ILE A 16 -13.85 29.52 -3.64
N LEU A 17 -12.74 30.19 -3.29
CA LEU A 17 -12.74 31.33 -2.38
C LEU A 17 -13.57 32.50 -2.91
N GLU A 18 -13.50 32.80 -4.20
CA GLU A 18 -14.35 33.80 -4.88
C GLU A 18 -15.83 33.42 -4.81
N LYS A 19 -16.16 32.14 -5.04
CA LYS A 19 -17.53 31.64 -4.93
C LYS A 19 -18.06 31.78 -3.50
N ILE A 20 -17.28 31.40 -2.49
CA ILE A 20 -17.66 31.54 -1.08
C ILE A 20 -17.83 33.03 -0.75
N SER A 21 -16.92 33.88 -1.19
CA SER A 21 -16.99 35.32 -0.92
C SER A 21 -18.23 35.98 -1.54
N SER A 22 -18.64 35.54 -2.73
CA SER A 22 -19.83 36.06 -3.44
C SER A 22 -21.16 35.46 -2.96
N ASP A 23 -21.14 34.46 -2.09
CA ASP A 23 -22.35 33.86 -1.53
C ASP A 23 -23.08 34.86 -0.59
N PRO A 24 -24.41 35.06 -0.77
CA PRO A 24 -25.20 36.03 -0.02
C PRO A 24 -25.39 35.70 1.48
N GLU A 25 -25.04 34.49 1.90
CA GLU A 25 -25.06 34.09 3.31
C GLU A 25 -24.12 34.94 4.18
N SER A 26 -24.43 35.02 5.47
CA SER A 26 -23.63 35.81 6.41
C SER A 26 -22.20 35.28 6.57
N GLU A 27 -21.23 36.15 6.86
CA GLU A 27 -19.84 35.77 7.09
C GLU A 27 -19.66 34.69 8.17
N VAL A 28 -20.53 34.67 9.19
CA VAL A 28 -20.48 33.66 10.26
C VAL A 28 -20.72 32.25 9.70
N VAL A 29 -21.63 32.11 8.72
CA VAL A 29 -21.94 30.83 8.08
C VAL A 29 -20.78 30.38 7.18
N LYS A 30 -20.20 31.32 6.42
CA LYS A 30 -19.17 31.04 5.40
C LYS A 30 -17.77 30.85 5.98
N ARG A 31 -17.48 31.45 7.14
CA ARG A 31 -16.13 31.53 7.74
C ARG A 31 -15.41 30.19 7.79
N THR A 32 -16.08 29.13 8.25
CA THR A 32 -15.44 27.82 8.43
C THR A 32 -14.92 27.26 7.10
N GLU A 33 -15.71 27.35 6.04
CA GLU A 33 -15.32 26.87 4.72
C GLU A 33 -14.23 27.76 4.10
N TYR A 34 -14.39 29.09 4.22
CA TYR A 34 -13.40 30.04 3.72
C TYR A 34 -12.03 29.82 4.38
N GLU A 35 -11.97 29.73 5.71
CA GLU A 35 -10.73 29.49 6.45
C GLU A 35 -10.10 28.13 6.11
N LEU A 36 -10.90 27.10 5.84
CA LEU A 36 -10.40 25.80 5.41
C LEU A 36 -9.67 25.93 4.06
N TRP A 37 -10.31 26.53 3.06
CA TRP A 37 -9.69 26.71 1.74
C TRP A 37 -8.49 27.64 1.76
N GLN A 38 -8.52 28.70 2.57
CA GLN A 38 -7.36 29.56 2.78
C GLN A 38 -6.18 28.78 3.37
N LYS A 39 -6.42 27.94 4.39
CA LYS A 39 -5.38 27.07 4.97
C LYS A 39 -4.83 26.08 3.95
N ILE A 40 -5.69 25.49 3.10
CA ILE A 40 -5.25 24.57 2.04
C ILE A 40 -4.37 25.32 1.04
N LYS A 41 -4.81 26.50 0.56
CA LYS A 41 -4.04 27.36 -0.36
C LYS A 41 -2.66 27.69 0.21
N ASP A 42 -2.61 28.13 1.46
CA ASP A 42 -1.38 28.49 2.14
C ASP A 42 -0.41 27.30 2.23
N LYS A 43 -0.93 26.08 2.48
CA LYS A 43 -0.09 24.87 2.50
C LYS A 43 0.42 24.48 1.11
N CYS A 44 -0.40 24.61 0.07
CA CYS A 44 0.02 24.35 -1.31
C CYS A 44 1.14 25.30 -1.75
N ILE A 45 1.00 26.60 -1.51
CA ILE A 45 2.00 27.61 -1.87
C ILE A 45 3.31 27.39 -1.10
N ASN A 46 3.22 27.20 0.22
CA ASN A 46 4.41 27.11 1.05
C ASN A 46 5.19 25.81 0.83
N GLY A 47 4.50 24.69 0.60
CA GLY A 47 5.12 23.37 0.48
C GLY A 47 5.37 22.92 -0.96
N ARG A 48 4.49 23.28 -1.89
CA ARG A 48 4.48 22.76 -3.26
C ARG A 48 4.66 21.23 -3.31
N ARG A 49 3.88 20.51 -2.49
CA ARG A 49 3.99 19.05 -2.35
C ARG A 49 3.51 18.36 -3.62
N THR A 50 4.27 17.37 -4.09
CA THR A 50 3.84 16.48 -5.18
C THR A 50 3.90 15.02 -4.73
N GLY A 51 3.44 14.10 -5.58
CA GLY A 51 3.41 12.68 -5.27
C GLY A 51 3.56 11.83 -6.52
N VAL A 52 4.78 11.71 -7.02
CA VAL A 52 5.12 10.79 -8.11
C VAL A 52 5.30 9.39 -7.54
N GLY A 53 4.63 8.42 -8.15
CA GLY A 53 4.68 7.02 -7.76
C GLY A 53 4.89 6.10 -8.94
N ILE A 54 4.81 4.80 -8.66
CA ILE A 54 4.89 3.74 -9.66
C ILE A 54 3.66 2.86 -9.58
N THR A 55 3.45 2.09 -10.65
CA THR A 55 2.52 0.96 -10.72
C THR A 55 3.21 -0.16 -11.48
N ALA A 56 2.61 -1.35 -11.55
CA ALA A 56 3.11 -2.49 -12.32
C ALA A 56 4.40 -3.14 -11.78
N GLU A 57 4.76 -2.94 -10.51
CA GLU A 57 6.01 -3.51 -9.97
C GLU A 57 6.01 -5.04 -10.02
N GLY A 58 4.89 -5.66 -9.66
CA GLY A 58 4.72 -7.12 -9.73
C GLY A 58 4.97 -7.67 -11.13
N ASP A 59 4.44 -7.00 -12.16
CA ASP A 59 4.64 -7.38 -13.55
C ASP A 59 6.06 -7.09 -14.04
N MET A 60 6.66 -5.98 -13.62
CA MET A 60 8.06 -5.66 -13.92
C MET A 60 8.98 -6.75 -13.37
N VAL A 61 8.81 -7.13 -12.09
CA VAL A 61 9.59 -8.18 -11.44
C VAL A 61 9.45 -9.50 -12.19
N ALA A 62 8.22 -9.87 -12.57
CA ALA A 62 7.97 -11.07 -13.36
C ALA A 62 8.62 -10.98 -14.76
N ALA A 63 8.54 -9.83 -15.43
CA ALA A 63 9.16 -9.62 -16.75
C ALA A 63 10.70 -9.72 -16.69
N MET A 64 11.31 -9.37 -15.55
CA MET A 64 12.75 -9.56 -15.29
C MET A 64 13.12 -11.02 -14.96
N GLY A 65 12.16 -11.95 -14.97
CA GLY A 65 12.36 -13.34 -14.61
C GLY A 65 12.58 -13.57 -13.11
N LEU A 66 12.26 -12.58 -12.28
CA LEU A 66 12.42 -12.63 -10.84
C LEU A 66 11.11 -13.04 -10.16
N ARG A 67 11.21 -13.74 -9.03
CA ARG A 67 10.05 -14.07 -8.22
C ARG A 67 9.78 -12.93 -7.25
N TYR A 68 8.55 -12.42 -7.24
CA TYR A 68 8.14 -11.35 -6.34
C TYR A 68 8.48 -11.66 -4.87
N ALA A 69 9.03 -10.65 -4.17
CA ALA A 69 9.51 -10.75 -2.80
C ALA A 69 10.62 -11.81 -2.54
N SER A 70 11.36 -12.27 -3.57
CA SER A 70 12.68 -12.87 -3.36
C SER A 70 13.71 -11.80 -3.01
N ASP A 71 14.85 -12.19 -2.44
CA ASP A 71 15.91 -11.24 -2.08
C ASP A 71 16.42 -10.46 -3.31
N GLU A 72 16.57 -11.13 -4.45
CA GLU A 72 16.98 -10.50 -5.71
C GLU A 72 15.93 -9.53 -6.24
N ALA A 73 14.64 -9.87 -6.13
CA ALA A 73 13.54 -8.99 -6.52
C ALA A 73 13.46 -7.75 -5.61
N ILE A 74 13.70 -7.93 -4.31
CA ILE A 74 13.74 -6.85 -3.33
C ILE A 74 14.88 -5.88 -3.64
N ASP A 75 16.08 -6.40 -3.90
CA ASP A 75 17.24 -5.57 -4.23
C ASP A 75 17.03 -4.82 -5.55
N PHE A 76 16.43 -5.48 -6.56
CA PHE A 76 16.08 -4.84 -7.82
C PHE A 76 15.04 -3.72 -7.63
N ALA A 77 13.94 -3.99 -6.90
CA ALA A 77 12.90 -3.02 -6.65
C ALA A 77 13.42 -1.81 -5.83
N GLU A 78 14.28 -2.03 -4.84
CA GLU A 78 14.95 -0.93 -4.13
C GLU A 78 15.78 -0.08 -5.09
N ASN A 79 16.53 -0.69 -6.00
CA ASN A 79 17.35 0.07 -6.95
C ASN A 79 16.49 0.91 -7.91
N VAL A 80 15.38 0.36 -8.42
CA VAL A 80 14.42 1.10 -9.25
C VAL A 80 13.88 2.31 -8.48
N GLN A 81 13.43 2.10 -7.24
CA GLN A 81 12.90 3.19 -6.42
C GLN A 81 13.97 4.22 -6.05
N LYS A 82 15.21 3.80 -5.80
CA LYS A 82 16.36 4.69 -5.56
C LYS A 82 16.58 5.60 -6.75
N VAL A 83 16.63 5.06 -7.97
CA VAL A 83 16.81 5.84 -9.19
C VAL A 83 15.69 6.87 -9.33
N LEU A 84 14.43 6.44 -9.19
CA LEU A 84 13.28 7.35 -9.24
C LEU A 84 13.40 8.48 -8.19
N ALA A 85 13.82 8.15 -6.97
CA ALA A 85 13.93 9.15 -5.91
C ALA A 85 15.01 10.20 -6.18
N VAL A 86 16.18 9.76 -6.64
CA VAL A 86 17.28 10.65 -7.01
C VAL A 86 16.87 11.55 -8.17
N GLU A 87 16.26 11.00 -9.22
CA GLU A 87 15.83 11.78 -10.39
C GLU A 87 14.72 12.78 -10.06
N ALA A 88 13.75 12.39 -9.23
CA ALA A 88 12.68 13.28 -8.79
C ALA A 88 13.24 14.47 -7.98
N TYR A 89 14.17 14.22 -7.07
CA TYR A 89 14.80 15.28 -6.29
C TYR A 89 15.73 16.15 -7.14
N ARG A 90 16.51 15.55 -8.05
CA ARG A 90 17.36 16.30 -8.98
C ARG A 90 16.51 17.23 -9.86
N SER A 91 15.39 16.74 -10.37
CA SER A 91 14.43 17.54 -11.13
C SER A 91 13.87 18.69 -10.30
N SER A 92 13.55 18.46 -9.02
CA SER A 92 13.07 19.50 -8.11
C SER A 92 14.13 20.57 -7.81
N VAL A 93 15.41 20.20 -7.73
CA VAL A 93 16.54 21.13 -7.58
C VAL A 93 16.75 21.96 -8.85
N ILE A 94 16.69 21.33 -10.03
CA ILE A 94 16.76 22.03 -11.32
C ILE A 94 15.63 23.05 -11.43
N MET A 95 14.39 22.66 -11.11
CA MET A 95 13.26 23.59 -11.09
C MET A 95 13.44 24.72 -10.07
N ALA A 96 14.07 24.47 -8.92
CA ALA A 96 14.34 25.53 -7.95
C ALA A 96 15.35 26.57 -8.47
N LYS A 97 16.33 26.13 -9.25
CA LYS A 97 17.29 27.04 -9.91
C LYS A 97 16.60 27.96 -10.92
N GLU A 98 15.57 27.47 -11.60
CA GLU A 98 14.83 28.22 -12.64
C GLU A 98 13.70 29.08 -12.06
N ARG A 99 12.97 28.57 -11.06
CA ARG A 99 11.69 29.11 -10.58
C ARG A 99 11.68 29.49 -9.10
N GLY A 100 12.78 29.25 -8.40
CA GLY A 100 12.90 29.42 -6.95
C GLY A 100 12.47 28.17 -6.16
N ALA A 101 13.06 27.98 -4.98
CA ALA A 101 12.68 26.92 -4.04
C ALA A 101 11.27 27.12 -3.44
N PHE A 102 10.72 26.09 -2.79
CA PHE A 102 9.50 26.27 -1.99
C PHE A 102 9.74 27.26 -0.84
N ALA A 103 8.70 28.00 -0.44
CA ALA A 103 8.84 29.22 0.34
C ALA A 103 9.51 29.04 1.71
N VAL A 104 9.32 27.88 2.33
CA VAL A 104 9.84 27.56 3.68
C VAL A 104 11.04 26.62 3.66
N PHE A 105 11.76 26.52 2.53
CA PHE A 105 12.97 25.69 2.43
C PHE A 105 14.10 26.21 3.33
N ASP A 106 14.72 25.30 4.07
CA ASP A 106 15.86 25.59 4.94
C ASP A 106 16.78 24.36 5.01
N ALA A 107 17.93 24.43 4.35
CA ALA A 107 18.90 23.34 4.30
C ALA A 107 19.43 22.95 5.69
N LYS A 108 19.51 23.89 6.65
CA LYS A 108 20.01 23.60 8.00
C LYS A 108 19.04 22.72 8.78
N ARG A 109 17.73 22.88 8.58
CA ARG A 109 16.70 22.04 9.22
C ARG A 109 16.78 20.59 8.77
N GLU A 110 17.29 20.34 7.56
CA GLU A 110 17.34 19.02 6.96
C GLU A 110 18.73 18.37 7.00
N GLU A 111 19.74 19.02 7.59
CA GLU A 111 21.12 18.52 7.63
C GLU A 111 21.23 17.11 8.25
N LYS A 112 20.36 16.79 9.22
CA LYS A 112 20.31 15.47 9.88
C LYS A 112 19.14 14.61 9.41
N ASN A 113 18.41 15.01 8.37
CA ASN A 113 17.27 14.24 7.87
C ASN A 113 17.78 12.95 7.20
N PRO A 114 17.42 11.74 7.69
CA PRO A 114 17.93 10.48 7.16
C PRO A 114 17.61 10.26 5.68
N PHE A 115 16.48 10.78 5.20
CA PHE A 115 16.09 10.69 3.80
C PHE A 115 17.00 11.53 2.91
N VAL A 116 17.24 12.78 3.31
CA VAL A 116 18.13 13.71 2.60
C VAL A 116 19.58 13.20 2.62
N MET A 117 20.03 12.63 3.73
CA MET A 117 21.38 12.07 3.83
C MET A 117 21.60 10.88 2.90
N ARG A 118 20.60 10.01 2.74
CA ARG A 118 20.65 8.93 1.74
C ARG A 118 20.65 9.45 0.30
N LEU A 119 19.91 10.50 0.02
CA LEU A 119 19.96 11.17 -1.29
C LEU A 119 21.34 11.76 -1.56
N ARG A 120 21.97 12.40 -0.55
CA ARG A 120 23.35 12.90 -0.64
C ARG A 120 24.36 11.80 -0.94
N GLU A 121 24.23 10.64 -0.28
CA GLU A 121 25.09 9.49 -0.54
C GLU A 121 24.90 8.94 -1.96
N ALA A 122 23.67 8.95 -2.47
CA ALA A 122 23.35 8.48 -3.81
C ALA A 122 23.76 9.46 -4.92
N ASP A 123 23.67 10.76 -4.67
CA ASP A 123 24.05 11.83 -5.59
C ASP A 123 24.58 13.06 -4.82
N PRO A 124 25.90 13.12 -4.57
CA PRO A 124 26.51 14.23 -3.86
C PRO A 124 26.38 15.57 -4.59
N GLN A 125 26.42 15.56 -5.93
CA GLN A 125 26.35 16.79 -6.72
C GLN A 125 24.96 17.41 -6.64
N MET A 126 23.90 16.59 -6.75
CA MET A 126 22.53 17.07 -6.54
C MET A 126 22.33 17.66 -5.15
N TYR A 127 22.96 17.10 -4.11
CA TYR A 127 22.90 17.66 -2.76
C TYR A 127 23.60 19.01 -2.64
N GLU A 128 24.78 19.20 -3.26
CA GLU A 128 25.46 20.49 -3.29
C GLU A 128 24.61 21.55 -4.02
N ASP A 129 23.99 21.18 -5.15
CA ASP A 129 23.08 22.05 -5.87
C ASP A 129 21.81 22.35 -5.05
N MET A 130 21.28 21.38 -4.32
CA MET A 130 20.14 21.59 -3.42
C MET A 130 20.47 22.55 -2.28
N LYS A 131 21.69 22.55 -1.74
CA LYS A 131 22.10 23.54 -0.74
C LYS A 131 22.19 24.95 -1.33
N LYS A 132 22.61 25.06 -2.59
CA LYS A 132 22.82 26.34 -3.27
C LYS A 132 21.53 26.97 -3.79
N TYR A 133 20.66 26.16 -4.40
CA TYR A 133 19.46 26.62 -5.09
C TYR A 133 18.16 26.25 -4.36
N GLY A 134 18.24 25.35 -3.39
CA GLY A 134 17.07 24.72 -2.78
C GLY A 134 16.46 23.64 -3.67
N ARG A 135 15.25 23.20 -3.29
CA ARG A 135 14.39 22.35 -4.13
C ARG A 135 13.01 22.98 -4.27
N ARG A 136 12.33 22.69 -5.38
CA ARG A 136 11.05 23.31 -5.73
C ARG A 136 9.89 22.76 -4.89
N ASN A 137 10.01 21.52 -4.42
CA ASN A 137 8.92 20.78 -3.78
C ASN A 137 9.38 20.28 -2.40
N ILE A 138 8.53 20.43 -1.37
CA ILE A 138 8.84 19.96 -0.01
C ILE A 138 9.02 18.45 0.05
N ALA A 139 8.25 17.72 -0.75
CA ALA A 139 8.27 16.28 -0.93
C ALA A 139 7.73 15.94 -2.32
N CYS A 140 8.19 14.83 -2.88
CA CYS A 140 8.04 14.49 -4.29
C CYS A 140 7.41 13.12 -4.55
N LEU A 141 7.48 12.16 -3.61
CA LEU A 141 7.31 10.74 -3.92
C LEU A 141 6.24 10.08 -3.06
N THR A 142 5.28 9.42 -3.70
CA THR A 142 4.27 8.61 -3.00
C THR A 142 3.84 7.46 -3.89
N VAL A 143 3.66 6.27 -3.32
CA VAL A 143 2.98 5.19 -4.04
C VAL A 143 1.53 5.20 -3.59
N ALA A 144 0.68 5.86 -4.37
CA ALA A 144 -0.76 5.94 -4.14
C ALA A 144 -1.48 4.65 -4.58
N PRO A 145 -2.72 4.40 -4.15
CA PRO A 145 -3.55 3.35 -4.75
C PRO A 145 -3.71 3.60 -6.25
N THR A 146 -3.35 2.63 -7.09
CA THR A 146 -3.48 2.76 -8.56
C THR A 146 -4.52 1.81 -9.14
N GLY A 147 -5.55 1.44 -8.38
CA GLY A 147 -6.55 0.45 -8.83
C GLY A 147 -7.19 0.75 -10.19
N THR A 148 -7.66 1.97 -10.42
CA THR A 148 -8.22 2.35 -11.73
C THR A 148 -7.14 2.44 -12.81
N THR A 149 -5.98 3.01 -12.47
CA THR A 149 -4.86 3.20 -13.39
C THR A 149 -4.29 1.87 -13.86
N SER A 150 -4.16 0.89 -12.96
CA SER A 150 -3.66 -0.44 -13.23
C SER A 150 -4.61 -1.25 -14.11
N ILE A 151 -5.93 -1.04 -13.98
CA ILE A 151 -6.93 -1.59 -14.91
C ILE A 151 -6.74 -0.97 -16.30
N MET A 152 -6.57 0.35 -16.40
CA MET A 152 -6.36 1.04 -17.68
C MET A 152 -5.06 0.60 -18.37
N THR A 153 -3.98 0.42 -17.60
CA THR A 153 -2.68 -0.04 -18.12
C THR A 153 -2.59 -1.56 -18.24
N GLN A 154 -3.60 -2.29 -17.74
CA GLN A 154 -3.67 -3.76 -17.71
C GLN A 154 -2.46 -4.39 -16.99
N THR A 155 -2.07 -3.81 -15.86
CA THR A 155 -0.91 -4.24 -15.05
C THR A 155 -1.27 -4.39 -13.57
N THR A 156 -0.32 -4.82 -12.73
CA THR A 156 -0.49 -4.81 -11.27
C THR A 156 -0.58 -3.38 -10.70
N SER A 157 -1.27 -3.27 -9.56
CA SER A 157 -1.50 -2.01 -8.85
C SER A 157 -0.32 -1.66 -7.95
N GLY A 158 0.21 -0.44 -8.07
CA GLY A 158 1.29 0.08 -7.22
C GLY A 158 2.50 -0.86 -7.20
N ILE A 159 2.88 -1.24 -5.99
CA ILE A 159 3.93 -2.25 -5.75
C ILE A 159 3.36 -3.66 -5.52
N GLU A 160 2.07 -3.90 -5.77
CA GLU A 160 1.44 -5.19 -5.47
C GLU A 160 1.88 -6.29 -6.44
N PRO A 161 1.95 -7.55 -5.95
CA PRO A 161 2.04 -8.72 -6.83
C PRO A 161 0.75 -8.87 -7.65
N VAL A 162 0.79 -9.74 -8.67
CA VAL A 162 -0.42 -10.15 -9.36
C VAL A 162 -1.39 -10.78 -8.37
N PHE A 163 -2.68 -10.45 -8.46
CA PHE A 163 -3.67 -11.08 -7.59
C PHE A 163 -3.82 -12.57 -7.92
N LEU A 164 -4.14 -12.87 -9.19
CA LEU A 164 -4.19 -14.21 -9.76
C LEU A 164 -3.69 -14.16 -11.21
N CYS A 165 -2.87 -15.12 -11.62
CA CYS A 165 -2.46 -15.25 -13.02
C CYS A 165 -3.63 -15.62 -13.92
N VAL A 166 -4.55 -16.42 -13.38
CA VAL A 166 -5.67 -17.00 -14.09
C VAL A 166 -6.87 -17.07 -13.15
N TYR A 167 -8.03 -16.62 -13.61
CA TYR A 167 -9.29 -16.74 -12.86
C TYR A 167 -10.46 -17.04 -13.79
N THR A 168 -11.48 -17.70 -13.27
CA THR A 168 -12.68 -18.04 -14.04
C THR A 168 -13.71 -16.93 -13.89
N ARG A 169 -14.30 -16.50 -15.00
CA ARG A 169 -15.52 -15.68 -14.99
C ARG A 169 -16.68 -16.48 -15.55
N LYS A 170 -17.87 -16.23 -15.02
CA LYS A 170 -19.12 -16.73 -15.60
C LYS A 170 -19.86 -15.59 -16.30
N ARG A 171 -20.38 -15.85 -17.49
CA ARG A 171 -21.38 -14.99 -18.15
C ARG A 171 -22.67 -15.77 -18.33
N LYS A 172 -23.80 -15.08 -18.20
CA LYS A 172 -25.09 -15.65 -18.58
C LYS A 172 -25.13 -15.82 -20.09
N VAL A 173 -25.54 -16.99 -20.55
CA VAL A 173 -25.72 -17.32 -21.96
C VAL A 173 -27.07 -16.79 -22.40
N ASN A 174 -27.08 -15.89 -23.38
CA ASN A 174 -28.32 -15.41 -23.97
C ASN A 174 -28.72 -16.31 -25.16
N PRO A 175 -30.02 -16.42 -25.47
CA PRO A 175 -30.50 -17.23 -26.59
C PRO A 175 -29.88 -16.87 -27.96
N ASN A 176 -29.39 -15.64 -28.11
CA ASN A 176 -28.79 -15.13 -29.34
C ASN A 176 -27.27 -15.29 -29.42
N ASP A 177 -26.61 -15.79 -28.36
CA ASP A 177 -25.17 -15.92 -28.34
C ASP A 177 -24.72 -17.09 -29.24
N LYS A 178 -23.83 -16.80 -30.18
CA LYS A 178 -23.25 -17.80 -31.10
C LYS A 178 -21.96 -18.37 -30.50
N ASN A 179 -21.70 -19.67 -30.71
CA ASN A 179 -20.50 -20.38 -30.25
C ASN A 179 -20.30 -20.39 -28.72
N VAL A 180 -21.39 -20.57 -27.98
CA VAL A 180 -21.37 -20.67 -26.51
C VAL A 180 -21.26 -22.12 -26.04
N THR A 181 -20.53 -22.34 -24.95
CA THR A 181 -20.53 -23.59 -24.20
C THR A 181 -21.32 -23.39 -22.90
N ILE A 182 -22.27 -24.27 -22.61
CA ILE A 182 -23.00 -24.23 -21.33
C ILE A 182 -22.23 -25.08 -20.32
N ASP A 183 -21.66 -24.45 -19.31
CA ASP A 183 -20.90 -25.13 -18.25
C ASP A 183 -21.76 -25.42 -17.01
N GLU A 184 -22.78 -24.60 -16.78
CA GLU A 184 -23.65 -24.70 -15.60
C GLU A 184 -25.05 -24.18 -15.92
N VAL A 185 -26.07 -24.80 -15.34
CA VAL A 185 -27.45 -24.31 -15.33
C VAL A 185 -27.86 -24.16 -13.88
N ASP A 186 -28.31 -22.97 -13.49
CA ASP A 186 -28.69 -22.73 -12.10
C ASP A 186 -30.11 -23.23 -11.77
N ALA A 187 -30.49 -23.13 -10.50
CA ALA A 187 -31.80 -23.56 -10.01
C ALA A 187 -32.99 -22.77 -10.63
N GLN A 188 -32.73 -21.63 -11.26
CA GLN A 188 -33.72 -20.81 -11.95
C GLN A 188 -33.81 -21.15 -13.45
N GLY A 189 -32.97 -22.06 -13.93
CA GLY A 189 -32.91 -22.50 -15.33
C GLY A 189 -32.04 -21.63 -16.23
N ASP A 190 -31.31 -20.66 -15.67
CA ASP A 190 -30.40 -19.82 -16.44
C ASP A 190 -29.13 -20.60 -16.78
N SER A 191 -28.71 -20.52 -18.05
CA SER A 191 -27.49 -21.15 -18.55
C SER A 191 -26.30 -20.20 -18.41
N TRP A 192 -25.17 -20.73 -17.95
CA TRP A 192 -23.94 -19.98 -17.70
C TRP A 192 -22.76 -20.60 -18.45
N GLU A 193 -21.96 -19.75 -19.08
CA GLU A 193 -20.68 -20.12 -19.68
C GLU A 193 -19.55 -19.62 -18.79
N LYS A 194 -18.62 -20.50 -18.46
CA LYS A 194 -17.38 -20.21 -17.75
C LYS A 194 -16.26 -20.01 -18.77
N PHE A 195 -15.56 -18.90 -18.65
CA PHE A 195 -14.37 -18.64 -19.44
C PHE A 195 -13.20 -18.24 -18.56
N THR A 196 -12.03 -18.70 -18.98
CA THR A 196 -10.76 -18.43 -18.32
C THR A 196 -10.28 -17.04 -18.71
N VAL A 197 -9.99 -16.21 -17.71
CA VAL A 197 -9.38 -14.91 -17.90
C VAL A 197 -7.95 -14.98 -17.38
N PHE A 198 -7.02 -14.62 -18.25
CA PHE A 198 -5.61 -14.53 -17.92
C PHE A 198 -5.26 -13.09 -17.57
N HIS A 199 -4.34 -12.92 -16.62
CA HIS A 199 -3.69 -11.64 -16.40
C HIS A 199 -2.94 -11.22 -17.67
N HIS A 200 -3.09 -9.97 -18.11
CA HIS A 200 -2.61 -9.54 -19.42
C HIS A 200 -1.09 -9.72 -19.57
N LYS A 201 -0.31 -9.44 -18.52
CA LYS A 201 1.15 -9.64 -18.55
C LYS A 201 1.58 -11.11 -18.43
N PHE A 202 0.69 -11.97 -17.96
CA PHE A 202 0.87 -13.42 -18.07
C PHE A 202 0.61 -13.92 -19.51
N VAL A 203 -0.38 -13.33 -20.22
CA VAL A 203 -0.60 -13.59 -21.65
C VAL A 203 0.61 -13.17 -22.48
N ASP A 204 1.18 -11.99 -22.23
CA ASP A 204 2.41 -11.52 -22.90
C ASP A 204 3.54 -12.56 -22.74
N TRP A 205 3.74 -13.06 -21.51
CA TRP A 205 4.71 -14.13 -21.24
C TRP A 205 4.37 -15.43 -21.98
N MET A 206 3.10 -15.83 -22.04
CA MET A 206 2.65 -17.03 -22.76
C MET A 206 3.00 -16.94 -24.26
N VAL A 207 2.69 -15.81 -24.90
CA VAL A 207 2.96 -15.58 -26.33
C VAL A 207 4.45 -15.66 -26.62
N VAL A 208 5.28 -14.97 -25.82
CA VAL A 208 6.74 -14.97 -26.00
C VAL A 208 7.35 -16.37 -25.88
N ASN A 209 6.74 -17.24 -25.06
CA ASN A 209 7.21 -18.61 -24.84
C ASN A 209 6.48 -19.65 -25.72
N GLY A 210 5.66 -19.21 -26.68
CA GLY A 210 5.00 -20.10 -27.66
C GLY A 210 3.81 -20.89 -27.11
N TYR A 211 3.18 -20.44 -26.03
CA TYR A 211 1.97 -21.07 -25.49
C TYR A 211 0.70 -20.53 -26.17
N ASP A 212 -0.25 -21.42 -26.44
CA ASP A 212 -1.53 -21.08 -27.08
C ASP A 212 -2.49 -20.41 -26.09
N VAL A 213 -2.66 -19.10 -26.23
CA VAL A 213 -3.54 -18.28 -25.38
C VAL A 213 -5.04 -18.50 -25.64
N THR A 214 -5.41 -19.21 -26.71
CA THR A 214 -6.81 -19.51 -27.07
C THR A 214 -7.25 -20.89 -26.59
N LYS A 215 -6.30 -21.75 -26.19
CA LYS A 215 -6.58 -23.06 -25.66
C LYS A 215 -7.38 -22.98 -24.35
N ARG A 216 -8.41 -23.81 -24.22
CA ARG A 216 -9.06 -24.08 -22.94
C ARG A 216 -8.22 -25.05 -22.11
N TYR A 217 -7.31 -24.51 -21.30
CA TYR A 217 -6.50 -25.30 -20.37
C TYR A 217 -7.34 -25.83 -19.20
N ASN A 218 -7.09 -27.07 -18.78
CA ASN A 218 -7.62 -27.58 -17.52
C ASN A 218 -6.75 -27.15 -16.32
N GLU A 219 -7.24 -27.35 -15.09
CA GLU A 219 -6.57 -26.93 -13.86
C GLU A 219 -5.14 -27.48 -13.72
N LYS A 220 -4.90 -28.74 -14.09
CA LYS A 220 -3.56 -29.34 -14.01
C LYS A 220 -2.61 -28.71 -15.02
N GLU A 221 -3.06 -28.48 -16.25
CA GLU A 221 -2.25 -27.82 -17.28
C GLU A 221 -1.93 -26.37 -16.90
N LEU A 222 -2.90 -25.64 -16.34
CA LEU A 222 -2.69 -24.28 -15.83
C LEU A 222 -1.68 -24.25 -14.69
N ALA A 223 -1.77 -25.17 -13.73
CA ALA A 223 -0.81 -25.25 -12.63
C ALA A 223 0.62 -25.49 -13.13
N GLU A 224 0.81 -26.41 -14.09
CA GLU A 224 2.12 -26.66 -14.69
C GLU A 224 2.62 -25.50 -15.56
N LEU A 225 1.72 -24.77 -16.22
CA LEU A 225 2.07 -23.57 -16.98
C LEU A 225 2.52 -22.44 -16.05
N ILE A 226 1.75 -22.17 -14.99
CA ILE A 226 2.09 -21.13 -14.00
C ILE A 226 3.42 -21.46 -13.33
N LYS A 227 3.69 -22.72 -12.96
CA LYS A 227 4.97 -23.18 -12.39
C LYS A 227 6.20 -22.82 -13.22
N LYS A 228 6.06 -22.78 -14.54
CA LYS A 228 7.14 -22.40 -15.47
C LYS A 228 7.30 -20.89 -15.61
N SER A 229 6.33 -20.12 -15.14
CA SER A 229 6.33 -18.67 -15.26
C SER A 229 6.97 -17.99 -14.04
N PRO A 230 7.48 -16.77 -14.20
CA PRO A 230 7.97 -15.94 -13.10
C PRO A 230 6.90 -15.59 -12.04
N TYR A 231 5.62 -15.81 -12.35
CA TYR A 231 4.53 -15.57 -11.42
C TYR A 231 4.28 -16.72 -10.43
N TYR A 232 4.98 -17.85 -10.57
CA TYR A 232 4.85 -18.97 -9.64
C TYR A 232 5.33 -18.61 -8.23
N GLY A 233 4.45 -18.77 -7.24
CA GLY A 233 4.73 -18.38 -5.85
C GLY A 233 4.86 -16.87 -5.65
N ALA A 234 4.40 -16.07 -6.62
CA ALA A 234 4.48 -14.61 -6.62
C ALA A 234 3.10 -13.95 -6.71
N THR A 235 2.02 -14.73 -6.54
CA THR A 235 0.66 -14.18 -6.47
C THR A 235 0.33 -13.67 -5.06
N SER A 236 -0.74 -12.90 -4.93
CA SER A 236 -1.15 -12.33 -3.64
C SER A 236 -1.40 -13.38 -2.54
N ASN A 237 -1.80 -14.59 -2.90
CA ASN A 237 -2.10 -15.67 -1.95
C ASN A 237 -0.89 -16.59 -1.67
N ASP A 238 0.11 -16.59 -2.56
CA ASP A 238 1.25 -17.52 -2.49
C ASP A 238 2.55 -16.86 -2.01
N VAL A 239 2.57 -15.52 -1.97
CA VAL A 239 3.77 -14.75 -1.57
C VAL A 239 4.09 -14.94 -0.10
N ASP A 240 5.40 -14.99 0.22
CA ASP A 240 5.85 -14.82 1.60
C ASP A 240 5.50 -13.41 2.09
N TRP A 241 4.51 -13.32 2.99
CA TRP A 241 4.01 -12.06 3.50
C TRP A 241 5.06 -11.27 4.30
N LEU A 242 6.02 -11.92 4.97
CA LEU A 242 7.11 -11.24 5.67
C LEU A 242 8.06 -10.62 4.67
N ASN A 243 8.44 -11.35 3.62
CA ASN A 243 9.28 -10.79 2.57
C ASN A 243 8.57 -9.69 1.78
N LYS A 244 7.25 -9.77 1.60
CA LYS A 244 6.46 -8.65 1.04
C LYS A 244 6.55 -7.40 1.92
N VAL A 245 6.47 -7.54 3.24
CA VAL A 245 6.67 -6.41 4.17
C VAL A 245 8.11 -5.87 4.10
N ARG A 246 9.12 -6.75 3.98
CA ARG A 246 10.52 -6.34 3.79
C ARG A 246 10.72 -5.59 2.49
N LEU A 247 10.13 -6.06 1.39
CA LEU A 247 10.12 -5.37 0.10
C LEU A 247 9.58 -3.95 0.25
N GLN A 248 8.42 -3.81 0.89
CA GLN A 248 7.85 -2.49 1.18
C GLN A 248 8.82 -1.62 1.99
N GLY A 249 9.45 -2.15 3.05
CA GLY A 249 10.42 -1.41 3.86
C GLY A 249 11.64 -0.93 3.08
N ARG A 250 12.18 -1.77 2.18
CA ARG A 250 13.33 -1.44 1.33
C ARG A 250 12.98 -0.31 0.35
N ILE A 251 11.83 -0.38 -0.30
CA ILE A 251 11.31 0.69 -1.19
C ILE A 251 10.99 1.95 -0.37
N GLN A 252 10.41 1.82 0.82
CA GLN A 252 9.99 2.95 1.68
C GLN A 252 11.15 3.87 2.06
N LYS A 253 12.39 3.36 2.11
CA LYS A 253 13.58 4.20 2.27
C LYS A 253 13.59 5.32 1.22
N TRP A 254 13.25 5.01 -0.02
CA TRP A 254 13.32 5.93 -1.16
C TRP A 254 11.97 6.59 -1.49
N VAL A 255 11.04 6.62 -0.54
CA VAL A 255 9.75 7.32 -0.65
C VAL A 255 9.60 8.27 0.54
N ASP A 256 9.41 9.58 0.29
CA ASP A 256 9.33 10.62 1.32
C ASP A 256 7.91 10.75 1.94
N HIS A 257 6.85 10.45 1.19
CA HIS A 257 5.52 10.17 1.72
C HIS A 257 5.39 8.70 2.14
N SER A 258 4.30 8.04 1.79
CA SER A 258 4.02 6.65 2.19
C SER A 258 3.75 5.79 0.97
N ILE A 259 3.74 4.49 1.20
CA ILE A 259 3.33 3.49 0.22
C ILE A 259 1.97 2.95 0.63
N SER A 260 1.00 2.98 -0.28
CA SER A 260 -0.27 2.30 -0.14
C SER A 260 -0.16 0.91 -0.74
N VAL A 261 -0.06 -0.09 0.14
CA VAL A 261 -0.01 -1.50 -0.25
C VAL A 261 -0.75 -2.32 0.80
N THR A 262 -1.47 -3.33 0.34
CA THR A 262 -2.19 -4.26 1.24
C THR A 262 -1.48 -5.61 1.28
N VAL A 263 -1.26 -6.12 2.49
CA VAL A 263 -0.87 -7.51 2.75
C VAL A 263 -2.16 -8.32 2.87
N ASN A 264 -2.53 -9.01 1.79
CA ASN A 264 -3.71 -9.87 1.73
C ASN A 264 -3.39 -11.22 2.36
N LEU A 265 -4.09 -11.58 3.43
CA LEU A 265 -3.93 -12.83 4.16
C LEU A 265 -5.15 -13.74 3.95
N PRO A 266 -4.97 -15.07 3.94
CA PRO A 266 -6.08 -16.01 3.92
C PRO A 266 -6.89 -15.92 5.22
N GLU A 267 -8.14 -16.36 5.16
CA GLU A 267 -9.05 -16.40 6.32
C GLU A 267 -8.50 -17.18 7.51
N THR A 268 -7.69 -18.21 7.22
CA THR A 268 -6.99 -19.07 8.19
C THR A 268 -5.76 -18.43 8.82
N ALA A 269 -5.39 -17.20 8.45
CA ALA A 269 -4.25 -16.52 9.04
C ALA A 269 -4.48 -16.26 10.54
N THR A 270 -3.47 -16.59 11.35
CA THR A 270 -3.55 -16.48 12.81
C THR A 270 -3.18 -15.07 13.29
N GLU A 271 -3.57 -14.75 14.52
CA GLU A 271 -3.22 -13.48 15.15
C GLU A 271 -1.70 -13.34 15.33
N GLU A 272 -0.98 -14.43 15.58
CA GLU A 272 0.49 -14.43 15.70
C GLU A 272 1.16 -14.06 14.38
N LEU A 273 0.61 -14.49 13.24
CA LEU A 273 1.12 -14.06 11.94
C LEU A 273 0.93 -12.55 11.74
N VAL A 274 -0.25 -12.04 12.12
CA VAL A 274 -0.55 -10.60 12.06
C VAL A 274 0.39 -9.79 12.95
N ASP A 275 0.62 -10.21 14.20
CA ASP A 275 1.60 -9.61 15.13
C ASP A 275 3.01 -9.58 14.50
N ARG A 276 3.45 -10.70 13.92
CA ARG A 276 4.75 -10.78 13.25
C ARG A 276 4.88 -9.80 12.09
N LEU A 277 3.83 -9.65 11.27
CA LEU A 277 3.83 -8.74 10.13
C LEU A 277 3.90 -7.27 10.56
N TYR A 278 3.13 -6.87 11.57
CA TYR A 278 3.21 -5.51 12.12
C TYR A 278 4.58 -5.22 12.75
N ARG A 279 5.13 -6.17 13.51
CA ARG A 279 6.49 -6.04 14.08
C ARG A 279 7.56 -5.93 13.01
N GLU A 280 7.47 -6.75 11.96
CA GLU A 280 8.41 -6.68 10.84
C GLU A 280 8.31 -5.33 10.14
N ALA A 281 7.09 -4.85 9.85
CA ALA A 281 6.87 -3.55 9.22
C ALA A 281 7.50 -2.40 10.02
N TRP A 282 7.35 -2.43 11.35
CA TRP A 282 8.01 -1.48 12.24
C TRP A 282 9.54 -1.60 12.17
N LYS A 283 10.09 -2.83 12.26
CA LYS A 283 11.54 -3.09 12.20
C LYS A 283 12.18 -2.59 10.91
N VAL A 284 11.52 -2.77 9.77
CA VAL A 284 12.05 -2.38 8.46
C VAL A 284 11.75 -0.92 8.11
N GLY A 285 11.12 -0.16 9.00
CA GLY A 285 10.90 1.28 8.85
C GLY A 285 9.73 1.65 7.93
N CYS A 286 8.73 0.77 7.77
CA CYS A 286 7.50 1.13 7.07
C CYS A 286 6.80 2.28 7.79
N LYS A 287 6.34 3.30 7.04
CA LYS A 287 5.58 4.43 7.61
C LYS A 287 4.11 4.07 7.87
N GLY A 288 3.62 3.06 7.17
CA GLY A 288 2.31 2.45 7.37
C GLY A 288 2.27 1.07 6.74
N VAL A 289 1.41 0.19 7.22
CA VAL A 289 1.17 -1.14 6.65
C VAL A 289 -0.31 -1.46 6.80
N THR A 290 -0.92 -1.97 5.73
CA THR A 290 -2.32 -2.42 5.75
C THR A 290 -2.35 -3.93 5.66
N ILE A 291 -3.03 -4.58 6.59
CA ILE A 291 -3.25 -6.03 6.57
C ILE A 291 -4.75 -6.26 6.35
N TYR A 292 -5.06 -7.06 5.34
CA TYR A 292 -6.43 -7.50 5.06
C TYR A 292 -6.49 -9.01 5.18
N ARG A 293 -7.18 -9.52 6.20
CA ARG A 293 -7.47 -10.96 6.34
C ARG A 293 -8.81 -11.26 5.67
N ALA A 294 -8.84 -12.21 4.74
CA ALA A 294 -10.08 -12.60 4.08
C ALA A 294 -11.16 -12.98 5.11
N GLY A 295 -12.40 -12.55 4.88
CA GLY A 295 -13.53 -12.75 5.80
C GLY A 295 -13.61 -11.74 6.96
N SER A 296 -12.63 -10.84 7.13
CA SER A 296 -12.68 -9.82 8.19
C SER A 296 -13.59 -8.62 7.88
N ARG A 297 -13.96 -8.43 6.60
CA ARG A 297 -14.92 -7.44 6.10
C ARG A 297 -15.73 -8.07 4.95
N GLY A 298 -16.88 -7.50 4.61
CA GLY A 298 -17.65 -7.94 3.44
C GLY A 298 -16.78 -7.92 2.16
N ASN A 299 -16.85 -8.98 1.35
CA ASN A 299 -15.95 -9.19 0.21
C ASN A 299 -16.15 -8.16 -0.91
N VAL A 300 -15.06 -7.68 -1.50
CA VAL A 300 -15.03 -6.89 -2.75
C VAL A 300 -14.55 -7.72 -3.95
N LEU A 301 -13.79 -8.80 -3.71
CA LEU A 301 -13.28 -9.73 -4.73
C LEU A 301 -13.37 -11.17 -4.18
N GLU A 302 -13.92 -12.10 -4.95
CA GLU A 302 -14.09 -13.51 -4.55
C GLU A 302 -13.20 -14.45 -5.38
N ASP A 303 -12.57 -15.41 -4.70
CA ASP A 303 -11.85 -16.52 -5.30
C ASP A 303 -12.82 -17.65 -5.66
N VAL A 304 -12.93 -17.95 -6.96
CA VAL A 304 -13.90 -18.90 -7.51
C VAL A 304 -13.61 -20.36 -7.10
N SER A 305 -12.39 -20.66 -6.63
CA SER A 305 -12.02 -22.01 -6.17
C SER A 305 -12.72 -22.43 -4.88
N LYS A 306 -13.25 -21.48 -4.09
CA LYS A 306 -14.02 -21.77 -2.87
C LYS A 306 -15.51 -22.07 -3.09
N SER A 307 -16.01 -21.93 -4.32
CA SER A 307 -17.42 -22.13 -4.67
C SER A 307 -17.97 -23.54 -4.39
N LYS A 308 -17.11 -24.55 -4.19
CA LYS A 308 -17.54 -25.95 -3.98
C LYS A 308 -17.65 -26.42 -2.52
N LYS A 309 -17.27 -25.59 -1.52
CA LYS A 309 -17.37 -25.98 -0.09
C LYS A 309 -18.57 -25.37 0.65
N SER A 310 -19.21 -24.33 0.10
CA SER A 310 -20.27 -23.60 0.80
C SER A 310 -21.69 -24.19 0.64
N GLU A 311 -21.90 -25.17 -0.24
CA GLU A 311 -23.25 -25.66 -0.56
C GLU A 311 -23.72 -26.91 0.21
N LYS A 312 -22.92 -27.49 1.12
CA LYS A 312 -23.32 -28.69 1.87
C LYS A 312 -23.52 -28.54 3.38
N GLU A 313 -23.28 -27.36 3.96
CA GLU A 313 -23.54 -27.12 5.39
C GLU A 313 -24.69 -26.14 5.66
N SER A 314 -25.29 -25.54 4.63
CA SER A 314 -26.33 -24.50 4.80
C SER A 314 -27.76 -25.03 4.99
N ALA A 315 -27.94 -26.35 5.14
CA ALA A 315 -29.28 -26.96 5.26
C ALA A 315 -29.45 -27.75 6.56
N GLN A 316 -29.03 -27.22 7.71
CA GLN A 316 -29.58 -27.59 9.03
C GLN A 316 -29.04 -26.67 10.13
N THR A 317 -29.64 -25.48 10.28
CA THR A 317 -29.94 -24.85 11.59
C THR A 317 -30.67 -23.52 11.37
N ALA A 318 -31.99 -23.57 11.42
CA ALA A 318 -32.81 -22.41 11.77
C ALA A 318 -32.82 -22.24 13.30
N HIS A 319 -33.02 -21.00 13.75
CA HIS A 319 -32.89 -20.46 15.13
C HIS A 319 -31.44 -20.13 15.51
N THR A 320 -31.08 -18.90 15.89
CA THR A 320 -31.80 -17.86 16.62
C THR A 320 -31.08 -16.53 16.37
N ALA A 321 -31.78 -15.40 16.41
CA ALA A 321 -31.15 -14.08 16.45
C ALA A 321 -30.14 -14.03 17.60
N LYS A 322 -28.84 -14.05 17.29
CA LYS A 322 -27.76 -13.81 18.24
C LYS A 322 -26.97 -12.59 17.80
N GLU A 323 -27.22 -11.53 18.57
CA GLU A 323 -26.25 -10.61 19.14
C GLU A 323 -25.20 -10.03 18.19
N GLN A 324 -25.26 -8.70 18.03
CA GLN A 324 -24.06 -7.86 17.93
C GLN A 324 -22.89 -8.55 18.64
N ILE A 325 -21.85 -8.87 17.88
CA ILE A 325 -20.58 -9.35 18.44
C ILE A 325 -19.93 -8.16 19.16
N CYS A 326 -20.46 -7.79 20.32
CA CYS A 326 -19.64 -7.29 21.40
C CYS A 326 -18.79 -8.48 21.82
N PHE A 327 -17.48 -8.35 21.64
CA PHE A 327 -16.47 -9.32 22.05
C PHE A 327 -16.90 -10.03 23.34
N PRO A 328 -17.04 -11.36 23.36
CA PRO A 328 -17.25 -12.06 24.62
C PRO A 328 -16.01 -11.80 25.47
N VAL A 329 -16.20 -11.03 26.54
CA VAL A 329 -15.21 -10.73 27.58
C VAL A 329 -14.97 -12.00 28.41
N THR A 330 -14.54 -13.09 27.76
CA THR A 330 -14.28 -14.37 28.41
C THR A 330 -12.86 -14.87 28.22
N ASP A 331 -12.05 -14.18 27.42
CA ASP A 331 -10.59 -14.19 27.57
C ASP A 331 -10.12 -12.74 27.74
N MET A 332 -10.48 -12.14 28.88
CA MET A 332 -9.57 -11.16 29.45
C MET A 332 -8.23 -11.87 29.56
N LEU A 333 -7.25 -11.47 28.75
CA LEU A 333 -5.85 -11.78 28.97
C LEU A 333 -5.60 -11.51 30.45
N LYS A 334 -5.59 -12.56 31.29
CA LYS A 334 -5.37 -12.40 32.73
C LYS A 334 -3.98 -11.79 32.83
N ARG A 335 -3.94 -10.49 33.13
CA ARG A 335 -2.69 -9.75 33.25
C ARG A 335 -1.81 -10.53 34.23
N PRO A 336 -0.62 -10.99 33.80
CA PRO A 336 0.28 -11.66 34.71
C PRO A 336 0.53 -10.77 35.93
N LYS A 337 0.51 -11.35 37.13
CA LYS A 337 0.74 -10.58 38.36
C LYS A 337 2.15 -9.97 38.39
N VAL A 338 3.08 -10.61 37.68
CA VAL A 338 4.48 -10.20 37.55
C VAL A 338 4.89 -10.43 36.10
N LEU A 339 5.68 -9.50 35.57
CA LEU A 339 6.34 -9.60 34.26
C LEU A 339 7.81 -9.24 34.47
N ASP A 340 8.69 -9.91 33.71
CA ASP A 340 10.05 -9.43 33.56
C ASP A 340 10.01 -8.06 32.87
N CYS A 341 10.82 -7.11 33.30
CA CYS A 341 10.74 -5.75 32.81
C CYS A 341 12.10 -5.28 32.27
N GLU A 342 12.11 -4.79 31.04
CA GLU A 342 13.22 -3.98 30.53
C GLU A 342 12.99 -2.51 30.87
N ILE A 343 14.01 -1.86 31.43
CA ILE A 343 13.95 -0.45 31.82
C ILE A 343 14.75 0.36 30.80
N LEU A 344 14.05 1.19 30.03
CA LEU A 344 14.64 2.09 29.05
C LEU A 344 14.61 3.51 29.60
N ARG A 345 15.78 4.12 29.79
CA ARG A 345 15.90 5.54 30.11
C ARG A 345 16.25 6.31 28.85
N PHE A 346 15.48 7.34 28.53
CA PHE A 346 15.67 8.15 27.33
C PHE A 346 15.36 9.62 27.60
N GLN A 347 15.81 10.50 26.71
CA GLN A 347 15.58 11.94 26.82
C GLN A 347 14.68 12.40 25.68
N ASN A 348 13.58 13.06 26.02
CA ASN A 348 12.71 13.71 25.05
C ASN A 348 12.83 15.22 25.22
N GLN A 349 13.52 15.88 24.28
CA GLN A 349 13.91 17.29 24.38
C GLN A 349 14.73 17.60 25.65
N LYS A 350 14.17 18.33 26.62
CA LYS A 350 14.82 18.67 27.89
C LYS A 350 14.36 17.79 29.05
N GLU A 351 13.40 16.90 28.82
CA GLU A 351 12.80 16.05 29.84
C GLU A 351 13.46 14.67 29.81
N LYS A 352 13.82 14.17 30.99
CA LYS A 352 14.25 12.79 31.16
C LYS A 352 13.01 11.91 31.31
N TRP A 353 13.00 10.77 30.63
CA TRP A 353 11.90 9.83 30.63
C TRP A 353 12.41 8.43 30.98
N ILE A 354 11.54 7.66 31.62
CA ILE A 354 11.73 6.24 31.87
C ILE A 354 10.56 5.46 31.27
N ALA A 355 10.88 4.37 30.61
CA ALA A 355 9.91 3.39 30.12
C ALA A 355 10.18 2.03 30.76
N PHE A 356 9.15 1.45 31.34
CA PHE A 356 9.11 0.08 31.84
C PHE A 356 8.38 -0.76 30.79
N VAL A 357 9.15 -1.59 30.09
CA VAL A 357 8.62 -2.53 29.09
C VAL A 357 8.46 -3.88 29.76
N GLY A 358 7.25 -4.18 30.22
CA GLY A 358 6.89 -5.50 30.71
C GLY A 358 6.91 -6.51 29.58
N LEU A 359 7.66 -7.59 29.76
CA LEU A 359 7.87 -8.66 28.81
C LEU A 359 7.03 -9.88 29.19
N LYS A 360 6.32 -10.43 28.21
CA LYS A 360 5.69 -11.75 28.28
C LYS A 360 6.27 -12.60 27.16
N ASP A 361 6.83 -13.76 27.50
CA ASP A 361 7.48 -14.67 26.54
C ASP A 361 8.58 -13.98 25.70
N ASN A 362 9.42 -13.16 26.36
CA ASN A 362 10.45 -12.31 25.73
C ASN A 362 9.93 -11.32 24.67
N LYS A 363 8.66 -10.93 24.74
CA LYS A 363 8.05 -9.91 23.87
C LYS A 363 7.43 -8.78 24.71
N PRO A 364 7.51 -7.50 24.27
CA PRO A 364 6.78 -6.41 24.90
C PRO A 364 5.29 -6.70 25.00
N TYR A 365 4.78 -6.66 26.22
CA TYR A 365 3.39 -6.90 26.60
C TYR A 365 2.70 -5.63 27.07
N GLU A 366 3.35 -4.87 27.96
CA GLU A 366 2.86 -3.58 28.44
C GLU A 366 4.01 -2.58 28.56
N ILE A 367 3.72 -1.31 28.30
CA ILE A 367 4.70 -0.24 28.41
C ILE A 367 4.12 0.84 29.31
N PHE A 368 4.77 1.10 30.44
CA PHE A 368 4.52 2.27 31.26
C PHE A 368 5.62 3.28 31.00
N THR A 369 5.26 4.51 30.65
CA THR A 369 6.22 5.59 30.48
C THR A 369 5.89 6.73 31.44
N GLY A 370 6.93 7.41 31.92
CA GLY A 370 6.79 8.57 32.79
C GLY A 370 8.03 9.45 32.74
N LEU A 371 7.91 10.65 33.27
CA LEU A 371 9.05 11.50 33.54
C LEU A 371 9.95 10.80 34.56
N ALA A 372 11.25 10.81 34.29
CA ALA A 372 12.24 10.42 35.27
C ALA A 372 12.46 11.64 36.18
N ASP A 373 11.69 11.71 37.27
CA ASP A 373 11.97 12.65 38.34
C ASP A 373 13.30 12.24 38.99
N ASP A 374 14.25 13.18 39.01
CA ASP A 374 15.52 13.06 39.76
C ASP A 374 15.33 13.51 41.23
N GLU A 375 14.10 13.83 41.66
CA GLU A 375 13.78 14.20 43.04
C GLU A 375 13.06 13.03 43.73
N ASP A 376 13.72 12.48 44.75
CA ASP A 376 13.34 11.40 45.67
C ASP A 376 13.54 9.95 45.19
N GLY A 377 14.80 9.49 45.29
CA GLY A 377 15.17 8.07 45.32
C GLY A 377 16.66 7.79 45.09
#